data_AF-Q5BFP9-F1
#
_entry.id   AF-Q5BFP9-F1
#
_cell.length_a   1.000
_cell.length_b   1.000
_cell.length_c   1.000
_cell.angle_alpha   90.00
_cell.angle_beta   90.00
_cell.angle_gamma   90.00
#
_symmetry.space_group_name_H-M   'P 1'
#
loop_
_entity.id
_entity.type
_entity.pdbx_description
1 polymer ?
#
loop_
_entity_poly.entity_id
_entity_poly.type
_entity_poly.pdbx_seq_one_letter_code
_entity_poly.pdbx_strand_id
1 'polypeptide(L)'
;MATRDPKPKIDRQTTTPFHLKLFYRLNAYHNLSDFAIRPNTSRSSFSGPVSGANAIRTRSPPPPPNLPAHLQIYTWQSCTLRELAQLLTSALPKMLPDPPIGTRLCFRLIYPDTKGAAMMGPDARGRYLSKDLGSVIVGPRESSDEEAEKNGASGSGPRGSFRLQGYDAEKTLQEARFVIGDYIDCAILPPLEDGSVAPAIRGERGPNEYPGTRRNDLDQMKERHSV
;
A
#
# COMPACT_ATOMS: atom_id res chain seq x y z
N MET A 1 -9.11 20.50 27.63
CA MET A 1 -9.09 19.13 27.06
C MET A 1 -9.68 19.20 25.67
N ALA A 2 -8.88 19.11 24.60
CA ALA A 2 -9.42 19.11 23.24
C ALA A 2 -10.12 17.77 22.98
N THR A 3 -11.45 17.80 22.87
CA THR A 3 -12.26 16.66 22.47
C THR A 3 -11.83 16.24 21.06
N ARG A 4 -11.23 15.06 20.90
CA ARG A 4 -11.02 14.48 19.57
C ARG A 4 -12.40 14.28 18.97
N ASP A 5 -12.72 15.01 17.90
CA ASP A 5 -13.95 14.78 17.15
C ASP A 5 -14.08 13.28 16.82
N PRO A 6 -15.27 12.68 17.00
CA PRO A 6 -15.48 11.29 16.63
C PRO A 6 -15.18 11.13 15.14
N LYS A 7 -14.29 10.19 14.80
CA LYS A 7 -14.00 9.87 13.40
C LYS A 7 -15.32 9.54 12.69
N PRO A 8 -15.61 10.14 11.53
CA PRO A 8 -16.87 9.88 10.83
C PRO A 8 -16.93 8.40 10.45
N LYS A 9 -17.92 7.69 10.99
CA LYS A 9 -18.16 6.28 10.73
C LYS A 9 -18.89 6.16 9.38
N ILE A 10 -18.23 5.57 8.39
CA ILE A 10 -18.81 5.37 7.06
C ILE A 10 -19.78 4.19 7.12
N ASP A 11 -21.01 4.42 6.66
CA ASP A 11 -21.99 3.36 6.45
C ASP A 11 -21.74 2.66 5.11
N ARG A 12 -21.21 1.44 5.16
CA ARG A 12 -20.87 0.64 3.98
C ARG A 12 -22.09 0.08 3.23
N GLN A 13 -23.29 0.10 3.83
CA GLN A 13 -24.51 -0.39 3.16
C GLN A 13 -25.12 0.64 2.23
N THR A 14 -24.98 1.92 2.57
CA THR A 14 -25.57 3.04 1.83
C THR A 14 -24.55 3.81 1.00
N THR A 15 -23.25 3.64 1.27
CA THR A 15 -22.17 4.27 0.51
C THR A 15 -21.66 3.33 -0.59
N THR A 16 -21.58 3.79 -1.84
CA THR A 16 -20.98 3.01 -2.93
C THR A 16 -19.47 2.81 -2.70
N PRO A 17 -18.94 1.58 -2.81
CA PRO A 17 -17.50 1.34 -2.71
C PRO A 17 -16.76 1.91 -3.92
N PHE A 18 -15.52 2.34 -3.73
CA PHE A 18 -14.62 2.71 -4.82
C PHE A 18 -13.69 1.56 -5.18
N HIS A 19 -13.10 1.65 -6.36
CA HIS A 19 -12.13 0.68 -6.86
C HIS A 19 -10.70 1.04 -6.42
N LEU A 20 -10.04 0.10 -5.75
CA LEU A 20 -8.66 0.18 -5.29
C LEU A 20 -7.79 -0.85 -6.03
N LYS A 21 -6.59 -0.44 -6.46
CA LYS A 21 -5.55 -1.35 -6.96
C LYS A 21 -4.50 -1.58 -5.87
N LEU A 22 -4.38 -2.83 -5.42
CA LEU A 22 -3.38 -3.28 -4.46
C LEU A 22 -2.29 -4.07 -5.19
N PHE A 23 -1.13 -3.45 -5.36
CA PHE A 23 0.06 -4.07 -5.90
C PHE A 23 0.77 -4.87 -4.82
N TYR A 24 1.45 -5.94 -5.20
CA TYR A 24 2.16 -6.79 -4.24
C TYR A 24 3.44 -7.36 -4.84
N ARG A 25 4.48 -7.48 -4.00
CA ARG A 25 5.78 -8.03 -4.41
C ARG A 25 6.46 -8.70 -3.22
N LEU A 26 7.22 -9.76 -3.49
CA LEU A 26 8.04 -10.43 -2.47
C LEU A 26 9.29 -9.60 -2.18
N ASN A 27 9.68 -9.54 -0.90
CA ASN A 27 10.93 -9.02 -0.36
C ASN A 27 11.20 -7.52 -0.53
N ALA A 28 10.47 -6.82 -1.39
CA ALA A 28 10.66 -5.39 -1.65
C ALA A 28 9.41 -4.74 -2.22
N TYR A 29 9.37 -3.41 -2.20
CA TYR A 29 8.39 -2.62 -2.93
C TYR A 29 8.68 -2.56 -4.44
N HIS A 30 7.67 -2.22 -5.24
CA HIS A 30 7.87 -1.87 -6.65
C HIS A 30 8.69 -0.59 -6.82
N ASN A 31 9.32 -0.40 -7.98
CA ASN A 31 9.94 0.89 -8.27
C ASN A 31 8.85 1.94 -8.59
N LEU A 32 9.06 3.22 -8.25
CA LEU A 32 8.08 4.26 -8.53
C LEU A 32 7.82 4.45 -10.04
N SER A 33 8.82 4.16 -10.88
CA SER A 33 8.69 4.20 -12.35
C SER A 33 7.80 3.09 -12.91
N ASP A 34 7.56 2.01 -12.17
CA ASP A 34 6.66 0.92 -12.58
C ASP A 34 5.20 1.39 -12.64
N PHE A 35 4.87 2.46 -11.92
CA PHE A 35 3.52 3.04 -11.89
C PHE A 35 3.31 4.14 -12.94
N ALA A 36 4.41 4.64 -13.54
CA ALA A 36 4.35 5.61 -14.61
C ALA A 36 3.77 4.94 -15.86
N ILE A 37 2.51 5.28 -16.17
CA ILE A 37 1.90 4.91 -17.44
C ILE A 37 2.65 5.69 -18.51
N ARG A 38 3.65 5.06 -19.13
CA ARG A 38 4.31 5.63 -20.30
C ARG A 38 3.23 5.82 -21.36
N PRO A 39 2.98 7.05 -21.85
CA PRO A 39 2.19 7.19 -23.06
C PRO A 39 2.91 6.33 -24.10
N ASN A 40 2.18 5.38 -24.68
CA ASN A 40 2.71 4.44 -25.65
C ASN A 40 3.46 5.22 -26.74
N THR A 41 4.78 5.34 -26.63
CA THR A 41 5.64 5.78 -27.73
C THR A 41 5.80 4.63 -28.70
N SER A 42 4.71 3.97 -29.09
CA SER A 42 4.57 3.50 -30.44
C SER A 42 4.52 4.74 -31.35
N ARG A 43 5.68 5.43 -31.44
CA ARG A 43 6.19 5.91 -32.71
C ARG A 43 6.13 4.69 -33.61
N SER A 44 5.05 4.65 -34.38
CA SER A 44 4.95 3.98 -35.65
C SER A 44 6.23 3.23 -36.02
N SER A 45 6.30 1.93 -35.71
CA SER A 45 7.14 1.00 -36.48
C SER A 45 6.49 0.88 -37.85
N PHE A 46 6.55 1.96 -38.61
CA PHE A 46 6.16 2.05 -40.01
C PHE A 46 7.44 1.90 -40.80
N SER A 47 7.96 0.68 -40.86
CA SER A 47 8.90 0.28 -41.89
C SER A 47 8.12 -0.65 -42.83
N GLY A 48 7.82 -0.15 -44.02
CA GLY A 48 7.09 -0.88 -45.05
C GLY A 48 6.49 0.08 -46.08
N PRO A 49 6.84 -0.02 -47.37
CA PRO A 49 6.30 0.85 -48.41
C PRO A 49 4.78 0.66 -48.55
N VAL A 50 4.07 1.78 -48.66
CA VAL A 50 2.64 1.86 -48.92
C VAL A 50 2.41 1.74 -50.42
N SER A 51 1.63 0.76 -50.87
CA SER A 51 0.65 0.97 -51.95
C SER A 51 -0.25 -0.24 -52.15
N GLY A 52 -1.56 -0.01 -52.07
CA GLY A 52 -2.62 -0.95 -52.42
C GLY A 52 -3.96 -0.43 -51.92
N ALA A 53 -4.91 -0.22 -52.84
CA ALA A 53 -6.20 0.43 -52.60
C ALA A 53 -7.20 -0.35 -51.71
N ASN A 54 -6.76 -1.37 -50.97
CA ASN A 54 -7.60 -2.24 -50.14
C ASN A 54 -6.97 -2.64 -48.78
N ALA A 55 -6.05 -1.85 -48.24
CA ALA A 55 -5.47 -2.13 -46.93
C ALA A 55 -6.43 -1.75 -45.77
N ILE A 56 -7.44 -2.59 -45.50
CA ILE A 56 -8.23 -2.52 -44.25
C ILE A 56 -7.31 -3.01 -43.12
N ARG A 57 -6.54 -2.08 -42.54
CA ARG A 57 -5.75 -2.36 -41.33
C ARG A 57 -6.71 -2.59 -40.17
N THR A 58 -6.92 -3.85 -39.78
CA THR A 58 -7.39 -4.18 -38.43
C THR A 58 -6.32 -3.69 -37.46
N ARG A 59 -6.45 -2.44 -36.99
CA ARG A 59 -5.61 -1.93 -35.90
C ARG A 59 -5.91 -2.80 -34.69
N SER A 60 -4.99 -3.69 -34.32
CA SER A 60 -5.03 -4.34 -33.03
C SER A 60 -5.12 -3.24 -31.96
N PRO A 61 -5.98 -3.38 -30.95
CA PRO A 61 -6.00 -2.45 -29.82
C PRO A 61 -4.56 -2.33 -29.28
N PRO A 62 -4.08 -1.11 -28.99
CA PRO A 62 -2.77 -0.95 -28.38
C PRO A 62 -2.70 -1.83 -27.12
N PRO A 63 -1.59 -2.53 -26.87
CA PRO A 63 -1.46 -3.35 -25.67
C PRO A 63 -1.71 -2.45 -24.45
N PRO A 64 -2.46 -2.94 -23.44
CA PRO A 64 -2.73 -2.15 -22.25
C PRO A 64 -1.40 -1.70 -21.61
N PRO A 65 -1.37 -0.51 -20.98
CA PRO A 65 -0.18 -0.10 -20.25
C PRO A 65 0.13 -1.13 -19.16
N ASN A 66 1.36 -1.67 -19.19
CA ASN A 66 1.78 -2.75 -18.30
C ASN A 66 2.05 -2.21 -16.89
N LEU A 67 1.01 -2.09 -16.07
CA LEU A 67 1.15 -1.99 -14.62
C LEU A 67 1.56 -3.37 -14.05
N PRO A 68 2.28 -3.42 -12.90
CA PRO A 68 2.60 -4.69 -12.25
C PRO A 68 1.35 -5.49 -11.82
N ALA A 69 1.57 -6.75 -11.45
CA ALA A 69 0.51 -7.61 -10.94
C ALA A 69 -0.16 -6.97 -9.71
N HIS A 70 -1.50 -6.96 -9.70
CA HIS A 70 -2.29 -6.29 -8.66
C HIS A 70 -3.62 -6.98 -8.44
N LEU A 71 -4.16 -6.79 -7.23
CA LEU A 71 -5.54 -7.12 -6.89
C LEU A 71 -6.43 -5.90 -7.11
N GLN A 72 -7.63 -6.16 -7.61
CA GLN A 72 -8.70 -5.19 -7.78
C GLN A 72 -9.72 -5.38 -6.66
N ILE A 73 -9.85 -4.37 -5.81
CA ILE A 73 -10.64 -4.45 -4.58
C ILE A 73 -11.69 -3.33 -4.60
N TYR A 74 -12.96 -3.68 -4.41
CA TYR A 74 -14.00 -2.71 -4.12
C TYR A 74 -14.07 -2.48 -2.62
N THR A 75 -13.86 -1.24 -2.17
CA THR A 75 -13.76 -0.93 -0.75
C THR A 75 -14.17 0.51 -0.41
N TRP A 76 -14.06 0.89 0.86
CA TRP A 76 -14.43 2.20 1.39
C TRP A 76 -13.25 2.87 2.09
N GLN A 77 -13.37 4.17 2.38
CA GLN A 77 -12.31 4.92 3.06
C GLN A 77 -12.05 4.43 4.50
N SER A 78 -13.05 3.76 5.10
CA SER A 78 -12.93 3.08 6.38
C SER A 78 -12.11 1.78 6.32
N CYS A 79 -11.59 1.39 5.15
CA CYS A 79 -10.88 0.12 5.00
C CYS A 79 -9.53 0.15 5.73
N THR A 80 -9.22 -0.88 6.50
CA THR A 80 -8.00 -0.94 7.31
C THR A 80 -6.87 -1.73 6.63
N LEU A 81 -5.63 -1.52 7.07
CA LEU A 81 -4.50 -2.34 6.61
C LEU A 81 -4.70 -3.84 6.93
N ARG A 82 -5.37 -4.16 8.05
CA ARG A 82 -5.76 -5.53 8.40
C ARG A 82 -6.70 -6.14 7.37
N GLU A 83 -7.74 -5.40 6.95
CA GLU A 83 -8.68 -5.86 5.92
C GLU A 83 -7.97 -6.09 4.57
N LEU A 84 -7.05 -5.18 4.18
CA LEU A 84 -6.24 -5.37 2.97
C LEU A 84 -5.34 -6.61 3.06
N ALA A 85 -4.70 -6.85 4.20
CA ALA A 85 -3.91 -8.04 4.45
C ALA A 85 -4.76 -9.32 4.39
N GLN A 86 -5.97 -9.31 4.97
CA GLN A 86 -6.94 -10.41 4.86
C GLN A 86 -7.29 -10.73 3.41
N LEU A 87 -7.59 -9.70 2.61
CA LEU A 87 -7.92 -9.89 1.19
C LEU A 87 -6.74 -10.43 0.40
N LEU A 88 -5.53 -9.89 0.61
CA LEU A 88 -4.31 -10.34 -0.07
C LEU A 88 -4.02 -11.81 0.23
N THR A 89 -4.03 -12.17 1.52
CA THR A 89 -3.68 -13.52 1.97
C THR A 89 -4.74 -14.56 1.59
N SER A 90 -6.02 -14.17 1.55
CA SER A 90 -7.12 -15.03 1.09
C SER A 90 -7.11 -15.23 -0.42
N ALA A 91 -6.89 -14.17 -1.20
CA ALA A 91 -6.92 -14.23 -2.66
C ALA A 91 -5.65 -14.88 -3.24
N LEU A 92 -4.50 -14.74 -2.58
CA LEU A 92 -3.19 -15.17 -3.06
C LEU A 92 -2.43 -16.01 -2.03
N PRO A 93 -2.98 -17.15 -1.56
CA PRO A 93 -2.35 -17.97 -0.52
C PRO A 93 -0.98 -18.52 -0.95
N LYS A 94 -0.78 -18.74 -2.25
CA LYS A 94 0.50 -19.23 -2.82
C LYS A 94 1.65 -18.21 -2.75
N MET A 95 1.35 -16.94 -2.48
CA MET A 95 2.36 -15.90 -2.32
C MET A 95 2.95 -15.87 -0.91
N LEU A 96 2.36 -16.61 0.04
CA LEU A 96 2.85 -16.71 1.40
C LEU A 96 3.73 -17.95 1.55
N PRO A 97 4.76 -17.90 2.41
CA PRO A 97 5.51 -19.09 2.80
C PRO A 97 4.60 -20.06 3.57
N ASP A 98 5.00 -21.33 3.64
CA ASP A 98 4.39 -22.36 4.49
C ASP A 98 5.40 -22.78 5.57
N PRO A 99 5.15 -22.48 6.86
CA PRO A 99 3.98 -21.81 7.40
C PRO A 99 3.98 -20.28 7.15
N PRO A 100 2.80 -19.64 7.05
CA PRO A 100 2.70 -18.19 6.77
C PRO A 100 3.00 -17.33 8.00
N ILE A 101 3.07 -17.94 9.20
CA ILE A 101 3.32 -17.26 10.47
C ILE A 101 4.69 -16.60 10.45
N GLY A 102 4.75 -15.36 10.92
CA GLY A 102 5.96 -14.53 10.91
C GLY A 102 6.09 -13.65 9.66
N THR A 103 5.25 -13.89 8.63
CA THR A 103 5.24 -13.04 7.42
C THR A 103 4.81 -11.62 7.78
N ARG A 104 5.58 -10.63 7.35
CA ARG A 104 5.23 -9.20 7.47
C ARG A 104 4.77 -8.65 6.12
N LEU A 105 3.60 -8.03 6.12
CA LEU A 105 3.02 -7.31 5.00
C LEU A 105 3.22 -5.80 5.25
N CYS A 106 4.11 -5.17 4.49
CA CYS A 106 4.37 -3.73 4.61
C CYS A 106 3.63 -2.98 3.52
N PHE A 107 2.88 -1.93 3.89
CA PHE A 107 2.03 -1.19 2.98
C PHE A 107 2.56 0.24 2.81
N ARG A 108 2.53 0.72 1.56
CA ARG A 108 2.78 2.13 1.23
C ARG A 108 1.72 2.66 0.26
N LEU A 109 1.43 3.95 0.40
CA LEU A 109 0.60 4.70 -0.54
C LEU A 109 1.47 5.16 -1.71
N ILE A 110 0.95 5.02 -2.92
CA ILE A 110 1.58 5.47 -4.15
C ILE A 110 0.63 6.44 -4.84
N TYR A 111 1.08 7.66 -5.07
CA TYR A 111 0.23 8.74 -5.56
C TYR A 111 0.99 9.62 -6.55
N PRO A 112 0.30 10.22 -7.54
CA PRO A 112 0.95 11.05 -8.55
C PRO A 112 1.56 12.32 -7.95
N ASP A 113 2.75 12.71 -8.43
CA ASP A 113 3.43 13.95 -8.05
C ASP A 113 2.80 15.16 -8.75
N THR A 114 1.69 15.65 -8.20
CA THR A 114 0.98 16.82 -8.75
C THR A 114 1.76 18.12 -8.55
N LYS A 115 2.56 18.24 -7.48
CA LYS A 115 3.36 19.43 -7.18
C LYS A 115 4.54 19.57 -8.13
N GLY A 116 5.28 18.49 -8.35
CA GLY A 116 6.40 18.48 -9.31
C GLY A 116 5.93 18.73 -10.74
N ALA A 117 4.77 18.17 -11.12
CA ALA A 117 4.17 18.42 -12.44
C ALA A 117 3.81 19.90 -12.66
N ALA A 118 3.43 20.64 -11.61
CA ALA A 118 3.12 22.06 -11.71
C ALA A 118 4.38 22.94 -11.79
N MET A 119 5.49 22.54 -11.17
CA MET A 119 6.72 23.35 -11.11
C MET A 119 7.77 23.03 -12.17
N MET A 120 7.90 21.76 -12.59
CA MET A 120 8.95 21.30 -13.52
C MET A 120 8.44 21.01 -14.94
N GLY A 121 7.22 21.45 -15.26
CA GLY A 121 6.69 21.36 -16.62
C GLY A 121 6.38 19.92 -17.09
N PRO A 122 6.31 19.69 -18.42
CA PRO A 122 5.85 18.43 -19.00
C PRO A 122 6.67 17.20 -18.59
N ASP A 123 7.96 17.38 -18.32
CA ASP A 123 8.90 16.27 -18.03
C ASP A 123 8.71 15.66 -16.63
N ALA A 124 8.08 16.39 -15.71
CA ALA A 124 7.74 15.88 -14.38
C ALA A 124 6.37 15.18 -14.34
N ARG A 125 5.60 15.22 -15.43
CA ARG A 125 4.28 14.56 -15.51
C ARG A 125 4.44 13.05 -15.49
N GLY A 126 3.60 12.38 -14.70
CA GLY A 126 3.59 10.92 -14.60
C GLY A 126 4.59 10.34 -13.60
N ARG A 127 5.32 11.17 -12.85
CA ARG A 127 6.08 10.71 -11.68
C ARG A 127 5.13 10.40 -10.53
N TYR A 128 5.50 9.38 -9.76
CA TYR A 128 4.79 8.98 -8.55
C TYR A 128 5.67 9.18 -7.33
N LEU A 129 5.04 9.42 -6.20
CA LEU A 129 5.65 9.48 -4.88
C LEU A 129 5.13 8.32 -4.03
N SER A 130 5.87 7.98 -2.98
CA SER A 130 5.43 7.04 -1.97
C SER A 130 5.37 7.64 -0.58
N LYS A 131 4.44 7.12 0.23
CA LYS A 131 4.35 7.40 1.67
C LYS A 131 4.12 6.10 2.42
N ASP A 132 4.96 5.85 3.43
CA ASP A 132 4.82 4.68 4.29
C ASP A 132 3.49 4.70 5.05
N LEU A 133 2.76 3.58 5.03
CA LEU A 133 1.48 3.44 5.74
C LEU A 133 1.61 2.62 7.01
N GLY A 134 2.48 1.61 7.02
CA GLY A 134 2.69 0.73 8.17
C GLY A 134 2.79 -0.74 7.75
N SER A 135 2.72 -1.64 8.72
CA SER A 135 2.80 -3.08 8.43
C SER A 135 1.87 -3.91 9.30
N VAL A 136 1.50 -5.08 8.76
CA VAL A 136 0.71 -6.11 9.41
C VAL A 136 1.53 -7.40 9.44
N ILE A 137 1.51 -8.13 10.54
CA ILE A 137 2.23 -9.38 10.76
C ILE A 137 1.21 -10.51 10.84
N VAL A 138 1.52 -11.61 10.16
CA VAL A 138 0.79 -12.86 10.29
C VAL A 138 1.26 -13.57 11.56
N GLY A 139 0.39 -13.66 12.55
CA GLY A 139 0.64 -14.33 13.83
C GLY A 139 -0.07 -15.69 13.92
N PRO A 140 0.37 -16.56 14.85
CA PRO A 140 -0.34 -17.79 15.15
C PRO A 140 -1.78 -17.48 15.60
N ARG A 141 -2.69 -18.42 15.36
CA ARG A 141 -4.02 -18.35 15.95
C ARG A 141 -3.87 -18.60 17.44
N GLU A 142 -4.39 -17.72 18.29
CA GLU A 142 -4.54 -18.04 19.72
C GLU A 142 -5.52 -19.22 19.82
N SER A 143 -5.06 -20.37 20.32
CA SER A 143 -5.99 -21.36 20.84
C SER A 143 -6.55 -20.76 22.13
N SER A 144 -7.79 -20.29 22.07
CA SER A 144 -8.57 -20.01 23.27
C SER A 144 -8.97 -21.36 23.88
N ASP A 145 -8.00 -22.11 24.39
CA ASP A 145 -8.24 -23.31 25.17
C ASP A 145 -8.70 -22.86 26.55
N GLU A 146 -10.00 -22.53 26.70
CA GLU A 146 -10.75 -22.58 27.98
C GLU A 146 -12.25 -22.22 27.91
N GLU A 147 -12.88 -22.00 26.74
CA GLU A 147 -14.36 -21.80 26.67
C GLU A 147 -15.08 -22.55 25.53
N ALA A 148 -14.50 -23.66 25.04
CA ALA A 148 -15.06 -24.44 23.92
C ALA A 148 -15.79 -25.74 24.33
N GLU A 149 -16.12 -25.96 25.61
CA GLU A 149 -16.85 -27.17 26.03
C GLU A 149 -18.34 -26.93 26.33
N LYS A 150 -19.03 -26.08 25.54
CA LYS A 150 -20.50 -26.01 25.66
C LYS A 150 -21.34 -25.78 24.42
N ASN A 151 -20.77 -25.66 23.21
CA ASN A 151 -21.59 -25.61 22.01
C ASN A 151 -20.97 -26.47 20.92
N GLY A 152 -21.52 -27.67 20.75
CA GLY A 152 -21.19 -28.65 19.71
C GLY A 152 -21.56 -28.18 18.29
N ALA A 153 -21.11 -26.99 17.90
CA ALA A 153 -21.04 -26.59 16.51
C ALA A 153 -19.67 -27.04 15.99
N SER A 154 -19.64 -28.22 15.38
CA SER A 154 -18.63 -28.59 14.40
C SER A 154 -18.74 -27.60 13.23
N GLY A 155 -18.19 -26.40 13.44
CA GLY A 155 -18.01 -25.40 12.42
C GLY A 155 -16.70 -25.71 11.73
N SER A 156 -16.78 -26.34 10.57
CA SER A 156 -15.75 -26.34 9.54
C SER A 156 -15.37 -24.89 9.18
N GLY A 157 -14.57 -24.24 10.03
CA GLY A 157 -13.92 -22.99 9.70
C GLY A 157 -12.92 -23.24 8.56
N PRO A 158 -12.74 -22.31 7.61
CA PRO A 158 -11.82 -22.52 6.51
C PRO A 158 -10.43 -22.82 7.09
N ARG A 159 -9.82 -23.91 6.62
CA ARG A 159 -8.46 -24.34 6.99
C ARG A 159 -7.53 -23.13 6.82
N GLY A 160 -6.93 -22.60 7.91
CA GLY A 160 -5.83 -21.64 7.81
C GLY A 160 -6.01 -20.21 8.37
N SER A 161 -6.99 -19.92 9.23
CA SER A 161 -7.16 -18.54 9.75
C SER A 161 -6.12 -18.17 10.84
N PHE A 162 -4.94 -17.73 10.42
CA PHE A 162 -3.95 -17.02 11.24
C PHE A 162 -4.47 -15.66 11.72
N ARG A 163 -3.86 -15.09 12.77
CA ARG A 163 -4.17 -13.74 13.25
C ARG A 163 -3.39 -12.70 12.42
N LEU A 164 -4.03 -11.57 12.13
CA LEU A 164 -3.35 -10.42 11.54
C LEU A 164 -3.20 -9.32 12.59
N GLN A 165 -1.95 -8.99 12.94
CA GLN A 165 -1.63 -8.07 14.03
C GLN A 165 -0.64 -6.99 13.60
N GLY A 166 -0.47 -5.95 14.40
CA GLY A 166 0.44 -4.84 14.10
C GLY A 166 -0.13 -3.52 14.59
N TYR A 167 0.75 -2.59 14.97
CA TYR A 167 0.34 -1.28 15.49
C TYR A 167 -0.50 -0.49 14.49
N ASP A 168 -0.14 -0.55 13.21
CA ASP A 168 -0.85 0.13 12.12
C ASP A 168 -1.99 -0.70 11.52
N ALA A 169 -2.31 -1.88 12.07
CA ALA A 169 -3.28 -2.79 11.47
C ALA A 169 -4.68 -2.18 11.34
N GLU A 170 -5.07 -1.33 12.30
CA GLU A 170 -6.36 -0.62 12.32
C GLU A 170 -6.34 0.72 11.58
N LYS A 171 -5.19 1.11 11.02
CA LYS A 171 -5.07 2.37 10.28
C LYS A 171 -5.90 2.29 9.02
N THR A 172 -6.76 3.29 8.81
CA THR A 172 -7.69 3.32 7.67
C THR A 172 -7.12 4.04 6.45
N LEU A 173 -7.70 3.79 5.27
CA LEU A 173 -7.41 4.56 4.05
C LEU A 173 -7.70 6.06 4.22
N GLN A 174 -8.75 6.40 4.96
CA GLN A 174 -9.06 7.77 5.32
C GLN A 174 -7.94 8.43 6.13
N GLU A 175 -7.42 7.74 7.15
CA GLU A 175 -6.30 8.23 7.98
C GLU A 175 -5.00 8.32 7.19
N ALA A 176 -4.81 7.44 6.21
CA ALA A 176 -3.69 7.50 5.27
C ALA A 176 -3.76 8.72 4.35
N ARG A 177 -4.94 9.36 4.23
CA ARG A 177 -5.29 10.39 3.24
C ARG A 177 -5.32 9.84 1.81
N PHE A 178 -5.76 8.60 1.64
CA PHE A 178 -5.95 7.98 0.34
C PHE A 178 -6.98 8.76 -0.49
N VAL A 179 -6.64 9.03 -1.75
CA VAL A 179 -7.54 9.61 -2.74
C VAL A 179 -7.83 8.56 -3.82
N ILE A 180 -9.06 8.53 -4.32
CA ILE A 180 -9.43 7.63 -5.43
C ILE A 180 -8.53 7.95 -6.63
N GLY A 181 -7.86 6.92 -7.14
CA GLY A 181 -6.82 7.05 -8.18
C GLY A 181 -5.41 6.81 -7.64
N ASP A 182 -5.19 6.91 -6.32
CA ASP A 182 -3.98 6.44 -5.69
C ASP A 182 -3.91 4.90 -5.72
N TYR A 183 -2.70 4.37 -5.58
CA TYR A 183 -2.43 2.95 -5.47
C TYR A 183 -1.88 2.60 -4.10
N ILE A 184 -2.02 1.33 -3.72
CA ILE A 184 -1.35 0.77 -2.55
C ILE A 184 -0.38 -0.30 -3.03
N ASP A 185 0.84 -0.28 -2.49
CA ASP A 185 1.85 -1.27 -2.79
C ASP A 185 2.23 -2.02 -1.50
N CYS A 186 2.21 -3.35 -1.58
CA CYS A 186 2.45 -4.26 -0.46
C CYS A 186 3.72 -5.08 -0.68
N ALA A 187 4.74 -4.85 0.15
CA ALA A 187 5.89 -5.74 0.23
C ALA A 187 5.57 -6.90 1.18
N ILE A 188 5.66 -8.13 0.67
CA ILE A 188 5.49 -9.36 1.43
C ILE A 188 6.88 -9.82 1.86
N LEU A 189 7.15 -9.79 3.16
CA LEU A 189 8.42 -10.19 3.76
C LEU A 189 8.20 -11.52 4.49
N PRO A 190 8.71 -12.63 3.96
CA PRO A 190 8.70 -13.90 4.68
C PRO A 190 9.39 -13.78 6.07
N PRO A 191 9.12 -14.72 6.99
CA PRO A 191 9.92 -14.86 8.20
C PRO A 191 11.40 -15.04 7.86
N LEU A 192 12.28 -14.61 8.77
CA LEU A 192 13.70 -14.89 8.68
C LEU A 192 13.97 -16.38 8.90
N GLU A 193 15.20 -16.83 8.59
CA GLU A 193 15.61 -18.23 8.74
C GLU A 193 15.50 -18.75 10.18
N ASP A 194 15.63 -17.87 11.17
CA ASP A 194 15.44 -18.15 12.60
C ASP A 194 13.95 -18.17 13.02
N GLY A 195 13.02 -17.98 12.08
CA GLY A 195 11.59 -17.90 12.30
C GLY A 195 11.11 -16.55 12.85
N SER A 196 12.01 -15.59 13.08
CA SER A 196 11.64 -14.26 13.56
C SER A 196 11.00 -13.42 12.44
N VAL A 197 10.26 -12.39 12.84
CA VAL A 197 9.60 -11.50 11.89
C VAL A 197 10.62 -10.57 11.26
N ALA A 198 10.70 -10.58 9.92
CA ALA A 198 11.56 -9.66 9.17
C ALA A 198 11.32 -8.19 9.58
N PRO A 199 12.36 -7.33 9.60
CA PRO A 199 12.20 -5.91 9.91
C PRO A 199 11.29 -5.23 8.88
N ALA A 200 10.52 -4.24 9.32
CA ALA A 200 9.69 -3.46 8.39
C ALA A 200 10.56 -2.62 7.45
N ILE A 201 10.24 -2.62 6.15
CA ILE A 201 10.87 -1.72 5.19
C ILE A 201 10.33 -0.30 5.45
N ARG A 202 11.09 0.50 6.19
CA ARG A 202 10.83 1.94 6.31
C ARG A 202 11.26 2.58 5.00
N GLY A 203 10.29 3.10 4.24
CA GLY A 203 10.58 3.89 3.06
C GLY A 203 11.50 5.05 3.41
N GLU A 204 12.44 5.36 2.53
CA GLU A 204 13.31 6.54 2.64
C GLU A 204 12.43 7.74 2.99
N ARG A 205 12.63 8.31 4.19
CA ARG A 205 12.08 9.62 4.50
C ARG A 205 12.63 10.55 3.42
N GLY A 206 11.75 11.11 2.61
CA GLY A 206 12.13 12.19 1.70
C GLY A 206 12.87 13.27 2.50
N PRO A 207 13.91 13.91 1.93
CA PRO A 207 14.69 14.93 2.63
C PRO A 207 13.85 16.20 2.77
N ASN A 208 12.98 16.28 3.78
CA ASN A 208 12.37 17.53 4.23
C ASN A 208 11.68 17.47 5.60
N GLU A 209 12.12 16.59 6.49
CA GLU A 209 11.95 16.84 7.93
C GLU A 209 13.21 17.55 8.42
N TYR A 210 13.17 18.89 8.44
CA TYR A 210 14.07 19.68 9.25
C TYR A 210 14.02 19.12 10.67
N PRO A 211 15.15 18.71 11.28
CA PRO A 211 15.17 18.39 12.68
C PRO A 211 14.80 19.67 13.42
N GLY A 212 13.59 19.70 13.99
CA GLY A 212 13.15 20.77 14.87
C GLY A 212 14.15 20.88 16.01
N THR A 213 15.02 21.88 15.92
CA THR A 213 15.91 22.29 16.99
C THR A 213 15.04 22.53 18.21
N ARG A 214 15.26 21.71 19.24
CA ARG A 214 14.53 21.80 20.51
C ARG A 214 14.76 23.21 21.06
N ARG A 215 13.69 23.97 21.27
CA ARG A 215 13.66 25.34 21.81
C ARG A 215 14.02 25.40 23.32
N ASN A 216 15.01 24.64 23.78
CA ASN A 216 15.38 24.62 25.19
C ASN A 216 16.82 25.07 25.49
N ASP A 217 17.58 25.55 24.49
CA ASP A 217 18.98 26.01 24.70
C ASP A 217 19.17 27.53 24.60
N LEU A 218 18.10 28.34 24.47
CA LEU A 218 18.23 29.79 24.39
C LEU A 218 18.19 30.52 25.75
N ASP A 219 17.79 29.85 26.83
CA ASP A 219 17.76 30.44 28.17
C ASP A 219 19.08 30.28 28.94
N GLN A 220 20.01 29.43 28.48
CA GLN A 220 21.28 29.20 29.19
C GLN A 220 22.42 30.15 28.76
N MET A 221 22.20 31.03 27.76
CA MET A 221 23.22 31.97 27.27
C MET A 221 23.07 33.40 27.84
N LYS A 222 22.03 33.70 28.64
CA LYS A 222 21.85 35.03 29.24
C LYS A 222 22.46 35.21 30.64
N GLU A 223 22.90 34.14 31.30
CA GLU A 223 23.47 34.22 32.66
C GLU A 223 25.01 34.33 32.70
N ARG A 224 25.67 34.65 31.58
CA ARG A 224 27.14 34.77 31.50
C ARG A 224 27.68 36.16 31.17
N HIS A 225 26.82 37.18 31.16
CA HIS A 225 27.23 38.57 31.01
C HIS A 225 26.52 39.48 32.01
N SER A 226 26.65 39.15 33.30
CA SER A 226 26.50 40.14 34.36
C SER A 226 27.42 39.79 35.53
N VAL A 227 28.70 40.09 35.37
CA VAL A 227 29.63 40.46 36.46
C VAL A 227 30.47 41.61 35.94
#